data_AF-A0A7C3CFJ8-F1
#
_entry.id   AF-A0A7C3CFJ8-F1
#
_cell.length_a   1.000
_cell.length_b   1.000
_cell.length_c   1.000
_cell.angle_alpha   90.00
_cell.angle_beta   90.00
_cell.angle_gamma   90.00
#
_symmetry.space_group_name_H-M   'P 1'
#
loop_
_entity.id
_entity.type
_entity.pdbx_description
1 polymer ?
#
loop_
_entity_poly.entity_id
_entity_poly.type
_entity_poly.pdbx_seq_one_letter_code
_entity_poly.pdbx_strand_id
1 'polypeptide(L)'
;SVPAGTAVARVLPPTPGVPGLTVWGEPIPPKPGHKLRLRKETSGVDEKLRGLEEELEGVTGEEGRADLVLGPGLRYDPEKELILAEEGGFLEIQQRRLRIHPVYTLRGDVDWNTGNIHFHGRKLTVTGSVKRGFQVEVQGDLEIRGNVEDGVRIRTGGHLTVGGIVKGAGTSVEAGGNAILNIVEQAVIKVKGNLTVTGYLLQTRAMVGGSLSVLGEKGLVGGETFVEGSGVVSVAGNPAFVRTVVRVGFSYEVAEEVYRLEREFDRLDQLTDQMKEALVQGIRMAKEGRLSPRQKKILGRLYRVLKEKLLEMAEIKERMASLEEELERGAMALLQITRWAYPNVLVGVGRHTLLLQKEYGPGVFALEGARIVYRG
;
A
#
# COMPACT_ATOMS: atom_id res chain seq x y z
N SER A 1 7.87 15.43 2.78
CA SER A 1 8.97 15.19 1.81
C SER A 1 8.54 15.72 0.45
N VAL A 2 9.41 15.71 -0.56
CA VAL A 2 9.03 16.10 -1.93
C VAL A 2 8.98 14.88 -2.86
N PRO A 3 8.00 14.76 -3.76
CA PRO A 3 8.00 13.79 -4.85
C PRO A 3 9.03 14.13 -5.94
N ALA A 4 9.45 13.13 -6.71
CA ALA A 4 10.23 13.34 -7.92
C ALA A 4 9.48 14.22 -8.94
N GLY A 5 10.21 15.06 -9.66
CA GLY A 5 9.68 16.03 -10.63
C GLY A 5 9.18 17.35 -10.01
N THR A 6 9.08 17.44 -8.68
CA THR A 6 8.57 18.64 -8.00
C THR A 6 9.56 19.79 -8.13
N ALA A 7 9.07 20.99 -8.48
CA ALA A 7 9.87 22.21 -8.39
C ALA A 7 10.06 22.59 -6.91
N VAL A 8 11.30 22.54 -6.43
CA VAL A 8 11.65 22.82 -5.03
C VAL A 8 12.07 24.27 -4.81
N ALA A 9 12.52 24.95 -5.86
CA ALA A 9 12.87 26.37 -5.82
C ALA A 9 12.78 26.99 -7.23
N ARG A 10 12.61 28.31 -7.26
CA ARG A 10 12.71 29.13 -8.48
C ARG A 10 13.88 30.07 -8.36
N VAL A 11 14.68 30.14 -9.41
CA VAL A 11 15.76 31.11 -9.54
C VAL A 11 15.15 32.37 -10.15
N LEU A 12 15.30 33.50 -9.48
CA LEU A 12 14.80 34.77 -10.00
C LEU A 12 15.93 35.44 -10.80
N PRO A 13 15.64 35.95 -12.01
CA PRO A 13 16.62 36.71 -12.76
C PRO A 13 16.91 38.04 -12.04
N PRO A 14 18.09 38.64 -12.26
CA PRO A 14 18.40 39.97 -11.77
C PRO A 14 17.32 40.98 -12.16
N THR A 15 16.74 41.63 -11.16
CA THR A 15 15.86 42.78 -11.39
C THR A 15 16.67 44.08 -11.29
N PRO A 16 16.41 45.07 -12.16
CA PRO A 16 16.95 46.41 -11.95
C PRO A 16 16.35 47.00 -10.67
N GLY A 17 17.19 47.63 -9.86
CA GLY A 17 16.73 48.39 -8.69
C GLY A 17 15.89 49.62 -9.07
N VAL A 18 15.50 50.41 -8.08
CA VAL A 18 14.85 51.71 -8.33
C VAL A 18 15.92 52.77 -8.60
N PRO A 19 15.79 53.61 -9.64
CA PRO A 19 16.71 54.72 -9.88
C PRO A 19 16.79 55.65 -8.67
N GLY A 20 18.00 56.01 -8.26
CA GLY A 20 18.24 56.99 -7.20
C GLY A 20 18.28 58.42 -7.74
N LEU A 21 18.40 59.41 -6.86
CA LEU A 21 18.69 60.80 -7.22
C LEU A 21 20.03 61.21 -6.61
N THR A 22 20.83 61.96 -7.36
CA THR A 22 22.01 62.65 -6.81
C THR A 22 21.56 63.78 -5.88
N VAL A 23 22.48 64.36 -5.10
CA VAL A 23 22.22 65.56 -4.28
C VAL A 23 21.81 66.79 -5.12
N TRP A 24 21.95 66.72 -6.45
CA TRP A 24 21.56 67.73 -7.42
C TRP A 24 20.27 67.39 -8.19
N GLY A 25 19.58 66.29 -7.82
CA GLY A 25 18.31 65.89 -8.44
C GLY A 25 18.45 65.15 -9.77
N GLU A 26 19.66 64.74 -10.16
CA GLU A 26 19.88 63.95 -11.38
C GLU A 26 19.63 62.45 -11.14
N PRO A 27 19.02 61.71 -12.08
CA PRO A 27 18.74 60.29 -11.91
C PRO A 27 20.02 59.45 -11.96
N ILE A 28 20.23 58.60 -10.95
CA ILE A 28 21.28 57.58 -10.92
C ILE A 28 20.67 56.26 -11.40
N PRO A 29 21.15 55.67 -12.52
CA PRO A 29 20.63 54.41 -13.00
C PRO A 29 20.88 53.31 -11.98
N PRO A 30 19.88 52.44 -11.73
CA PRO A 30 20.02 51.37 -10.76
C PRO A 30 20.98 50.31 -11.28
N LYS A 31 21.86 49.80 -10.42
CA LYS A 31 22.66 48.62 -10.73
C LYS A 31 21.74 47.39 -10.68
N PRO A 32 21.67 46.56 -11.73
CA PRO A 32 20.97 45.28 -11.65
C PRO A 32 21.54 44.42 -10.53
N GLY A 33 20.70 43.60 -9.89
CA GLY A 33 21.18 42.58 -8.96
C GLY A 33 22.20 41.63 -9.63
N HIS A 34 22.99 40.92 -8.83
CA HIS A 34 23.89 39.90 -9.38
C HIS A 34 23.13 38.61 -9.70
N LYS A 35 23.50 37.94 -10.79
CA LYS A 35 22.92 36.64 -11.18
C LYS A 35 23.34 35.58 -10.16
N LEU A 36 22.36 34.84 -9.62
CA LEU A 36 22.60 33.74 -8.69
C LEU A 36 23.52 32.69 -9.34
N ARG A 37 24.68 32.43 -8.71
CA ARG A 37 25.63 31.41 -9.19
C ARG A 37 25.27 30.05 -8.57
N LEU A 38 24.68 29.16 -9.38
CA LEU A 38 24.42 27.77 -8.98
C LEU A 38 25.63 26.89 -9.29
N ARG A 39 25.99 26.00 -8.37
CA ARG A 39 27.00 24.95 -8.59
C ARG A 39 26.36 23.57 -8.35
N LYS A 40 26.47 22.65 -9.30
CA LYS A 40 26.08 21.24 -9.10
C LYS A 40 27.25 20.46 -8.47
N GLU A 41 26.96 19.63 -7.49
CA GLU A 41 27.93 18.68 -6.95
C GLU A 41 28.15 17.53 -7.96
N THR A 42 29.41 17.28 -8.33
CA THR A 42 29.80 16.14 -9.17
C THR A 42 30.29 14.98 -8.29
N SER A 43 30.11 13.75 -8.76
CA SER A 43 30.53 12.52 -8.07
C SER A 43 32.06 12.32 -8.15
N GLY A 44 32.62 11.60 -7.16
CA GLY A 44 34.06 11.56 -6.80
C GLY A 44 35.12 11.18 -7.85
N VAL A 45 34.76 10.90 -9.10
CA VAL A 45 35.73 10.79 -10.20
C VAL A 45 36.16 12.19 -10.68
N ASP A 46 35.28 13.19 -10.57
CA ASP A 46 35.56 14.60 -10.92
C ASP A 46 36.33 15.37 -9.83
N GLU A 47 36.46 14.82 -8.60
CA GLU A 47 37.20 15.50 -7.53
C GLU A 47 38.70 15.65 -7.83
N LYS A 48 39.30 14.71 -8.57
CA LYS A 48 40.71 14.77 -8.98
C LYS A 48 40.96 15.80 -10.09
N LEU A 49 40.02 15.93 -11.04
CA LEU A 49 40.06 16.99 -12.05
C LEU A 49 39.80 18.36 -11.41
N ARG A 50 38.93 18.43 -10.40
CA ARG A 50 38.67 19.65 -9.63
C ARG A 50 39.85 20.17 -8.83
N GLY A 51 40.68 19.31 -8.25
CA GLY A 51 41.90 19.75 -7.58
C GLY A 51 42.83 20.54 -8.51
N LEU A 52 42.86 20.15 -9.79
CA LEU A 52 43.60 20.85 -10.84
C LEU A 52 42.88 22.12 -11.31
N GLU A 53 41.54 22.12 -11.39
CA GLU A 53 40.75 23.31 -11.75
C GLU A 53 40.79 24.39 -10.66
N GLU A 54 40.72 24.04 -9.37
CA GLU A 54 40.82 24.97 -8.24
C GLU A 54 42.24 25.59 -8.14
N GLU A 55 43.29 24.82 -8.45
CA GLU A 55 44.65 25.35 -8.62
C GLU A 55 44.74 26.33 -9.80
N LEU A 56 44.02 26.07 -10.90
CA LEU A 56 43.98 26.94 -12.09
C LEU A 56 43.18 28.23 -11.84
N GLU A 57 42.05 28.15 -11.12
CA GLU A 57 41.24 29.30 -10.70
C GLU A 57 41.98 30.21 -9.69
N GLY A 58 42.80 29.62 -8.82
CA GLY A 58 43.69 30.37 -7.92
C GLY A 58 44.75 31.21 -8.67
N VAL A 59 45.06 30.85 -9.92
CA VAL A 59 45.99 31.59 -10.79
C VAL A 59 45.28 32.67 -11.62
N THR A 60 43.99 32.50 -11.96
CA THR A 60 43.23 33.43 -12.80
C THR A 60 42.50 34.54 -12.02
N GLY A 61 42.42 34.45 -10.69
CA GLY A 61 41.88 35.51 -9.83
C GLY A 61 40.36 35.69 -9.89
N GLU A 62 39.61 34.71 -10.42
CA GLU A 62 38.15 34.72 -10.37
C GLU A 62 37.65 34.15 -9.04
N GLU A 63 37.52 34.99 -8.01
CA GLU A 63 36.82 34.59 -6.77
C GLU A 63 35.34 34.28 -7.09
N GLY A 64 34.98 33.00 -7.06
CA GLY A 64 33.66 32.52 -7.44
C GLY A 64 33.00 31.59 -6.43
N ARG A 65 32.89 31.97 -5.15
CA ARG A 65 32.12 31.18 -4.17
C ARG A 65 30.66 31.08 -4.65
N ALA A 66 30.21 29.88 -4.99
CA ALA A 66 28.84 29.64 -5.48
C ALA A 66 27.81 30.14 -4.47
N ASP A 67 26.76 30.79 -4.96
CA ASP A 67 25.70 31.31 -4.10
C ASP A 67 24.81 30.20 -3.54
N LEU A 68 24.65 29.13 -4.31
CA LEU A 68 23.87 27.95 -3.95
C LEU A 68 24.47 26.70 -4.57
N VAL A 69 24.65 25.65 -3.76
CA VAL A 69 25.13 24.34 -4.21
C VAL A 69 23.96 23.36 -4.30
N LEU A 70 23.79 22.74 -5.46
CA LEU A 70 22.82 21.67 -5.68
C LEU A 70 23.54 20.32 -5.49
N GLY A 71 23.24 19.67 -4.37
CA GLY A 71 23.66 18.31 -4.09
C GLY A 71 22.81 17.25 -4.84
N PRO A 72 23.01 15.97 -4.53
CA PRO A 72 22.31 14.86 -5.18
C PRO A 72 20.79 14.97 -5.11
N GLY A 73 20.14 14.41 -6.14
CA GLY A 73 18.68 14.39 -6.27
C GLY A 73 18.07 15.69 -6.78
N LEU A 74 18.87 16.67 -7.21
CA LEU A 74 18.40 17.96 -7.72
C LEU A 74 19.00 18.30 -9.08
N ARG A 75 18.18 18.94 -9.91
CA ARG A 75 18.59 19.50 -11.21
C ARG A 75 18.03 20.89 -11.41
N TYR A 76 18.85 21.75 -12.00
CA TYR A 76 18.40 23.05 -12.49
C TYR A 76 17.91 22.95 -13.93
N ASP A 77 16.71 23.46 -14.19
CA ASP A 77 16.12 23.65 -15.52
C ASP A 77 16.30 25.14 -15.91
N PRO A 78 17.23 25.48 -16.82
CA PRO A 78 17.52 26.86 -17.18
C PRO A 78 16.43 27.51 -18.05
N GLU A 79 15.62 26.73 -18.77
CA GLU A 79 14.54 27.28 -19.60
C GLU A 79 13.37 27.79 -18.75
N LYS A 80 13.11 27.10 -17.63
CA LYS A 80 12.02 27.43 -16.70
C LYS A 80 12.50 28.20 -15.47
N GLU A 81 13.80 28.35 -15.29
CA GLU A 81 14.44 28.92 -14.09
C GLU A 81 14.02 28.19 -12.80
N LEU A 82 13.85 26.86 -12.86
CA LEU A 82 13.39 26.04 -11.74
C LEU A 82 14.46 25.04 -11.29
N ILE A 83 14.55 24.82 -9.98
CA ILE A 83 15.27 23.68 -9.40
C ILE A 83 14.25 22.58 -9.16
N LEU A 84 14.43 21.43 -9.80
CA LEU A 84 13.54 20.28 -9.77
C LEU A 84 14.16 19.15 -8.95
N ALA A 85 13.31 18.40 -8.24
CA ALA A 85 13.63 17.13 -7.62
C ALA A 85 13.80 16.05 -8.70
N GLU A 86 14.97 15.43 -8.80
CA GLU A 86 15.20 14.27 -9.71
C GLU A 86 14.70 12.97 -9.07
N GLU A 87 14.71 12.88 -7.74
CA GLU A 87 14.16 11.77 -6.98
C GLU A 87 13.30 12.29 -5.81
N GLY A 88 12.43 11.43 -5.28
CA GLY A 88 11.61 11.78 -4.12
C GLY A 88 12.37 11.56 -2.81
N GLY A 89 12.12 12.42 -1.81
CA GLY A 89 12.80 12.33 -0.52
C GLY A 89 12.71 13.57 0.36
N PHE A 90 13.47 13.57 1.44
CA PHE A 90 13.55 14.70 2.37
C PHE A 90 14.45 15.80 1.79
N LEU A 91 13.88 16.97 1.52
CA LEU A 91 14.63 18.14 1.07
C LEU A 91 15.33 18.78 2.27
N GLU A 92 16.66 18.82 2.23
CA GLU A 92 17.46 19.48 3.24
C GLU A 92 18.11 20.74 2.67
N ILE A 93 18.07 21.82 3.44
CA ILE A 93 18.74 23.08 3.15
C ILE A 93 19.70 23.37 4.31
N GLN A 94 21.00 23.30 4.05
CA GLN A 94 22.02 23.66 5.03
C GLN A 94 23.12 24.48 4.37
N GLN A 95 23.54 25.59 4.99
CA GLN A 95 24.71 26.38 4.57
C GLN A 95 24.79 26.63 3.05
N ARG A 96 23.68 27.11 2.45
CA ARG A 96 23.59 27.40 1.00
C ARG A 96 23.74 26.16 0.10
N ARG A 97 23.46 24.98 0.63
CA ARG A 97 23.39 23.72 -0.11
C ARG A 97 22.00 23.11 0.01
N LEU A 98 21.42 22.73 -1.12
CA LEU A 98 20.19 21.96 -1.20
C LEU A 98 20.55 20.51 -1.56
N ARG A 99 19.88 19.53 -0.96
CA ARG A 99 19.95 18.12 -1.38
C ARG A 99 18.68 17.37 -1.03
N ILE A 100 18.42 16.30 -1.77
CA ILE A 100 17.34 15.37 -1.45
C ILE A 100 17.93 14.11 -0.81
N HIS A 101 17.33 13.69 0.30
CA HIS A 101 17.63 12.43 0.96
C HIS A 101 16.51 11.42 0.66
N PRO A 102 16.71 10.47 -0.27
CA PRO A 102 15.72 9.44 -0.58
C PRO A 102 15.61 8.39 0.54
N VAL A 103 16.60 8.32 1.42
CA VAL A 103 16.58 7.54 2.66
C VAL A 103 16.65 8.50 3.83
N TYR A 104 15.71 8.41 4.75
CA TYR A 104 15.62 9.34 5.88
C TYR A 104 15.36 8.61 7.20
N THR A 105 15.94 9.13 8.27
CA THR A 105 15.74 8.62 9.64
C THR A 105 15.10 9.71 10.49
N LEU A 106 13.85 9.49 10.87
CA LEU A 106 13.15 10.29 11.87
C LEU A 106 13.62 9.83 13.27
N ARG A 107 14.33 10.72 13.95
CA ARG A 107 14.78 10.52 15.33
C ARG A 107 13.63 10.87 16.28
N GLY A 108 13.07 9.88 16.96
CA GLY A 108 11.93 10.03 17.85
C GLY A 108 10.63 9.42 17.32
N ASP A 109 9.54 9.81 17.96
CA ASP A 109 8.19 9.29 17.75
C ASP A 109 7.47 10.05 16.62
N VAL A 110 6.45 9.42 16.05
CA VAL A 110 5.43 10.11 15.26
C VAL A 110 4.31 10.53 16.20
N ASP A 111 4.25 11.81 16.53
CA ASP A 111 3.39 12.40 17.55
C ASP A 111 2.96 13.83 17.19
N TRP A 112 2.51 14.62 18.18
CA TRP A 112 2.10 16.01 17.97
C TRP A 112 3.23 16.95 17.53
N ASN A 113 4.49 16.60 17.80
CA ASN A 113 5.63 17.39 17.39
C ASN A 113 5.99 17.14 15.93
N THR A 114 5.76 15.92 15.43
CA THR A 114 6.09 15.55 14.04
C THR A 114 4.90 15.62 13.09
N GLY A 115 3.68 15.37 13.59
CA GLY A 115 2.48 15.22 12.79
C GLY A 115 2.45 13.92 11.96
N ASN A 116 1.43 13.79 11.11
CA ASN A 116 1.33 12.71 10.13
C ASN A 116 2.48 12.78 9.12
N ILE A 117 2.96 11.63 8.68
CA ILE A 117 4.11 11.52 7.78
C ILE A 117 3.66 11.03 6.41
N HIS A 118 4.00 11.77 5.35
CA HIS A 118 3.96 11.31 3.97
C HIS A 118 5.38 11.40 3.36
N PHE A 119 6.00 10.25 3.13
CA PHE A 119 7.39 10.15 2.66
C PHE A 119 7.47 9.54 1.25
N HIS A 120 8.06 10.29 0.33
CA HIS A 120 8.14 9.98 -1.10
C HIS A 120 9.52 9.46 -1.52
N GLY A 121 10.33 9.01 -0.55
CA GLY A 121 11.64 8.42 -0.81
C GLY A 121 11.62 6.89 -0.79
N ARG A 122 12.81 6.32 -0.99
CA ARG A 122 13.06 4.87 -1.03
C ARG A 122 12.95 4.20 0.34
N LYS A 123 13.34 4.86 1.43
CA LYS A 123 13.21 4.29 2.79
C LYS A 123 13.03 5.35 3.87
N LEU A 124 12.07 5.13 4.76
CA LEU A 124 11.91 5.88 6.02
C LEU A 124 12.19 4.97 7.22
N THR A 125 13.01 5.44 8.15
CA THR A 125 13.21 4.80 9.46
C THR A 125 12.68 5.70 10.56
N VAL A 126 11.71 5.21 11.34
CA VAL A 126 11.24 5.85 12.57
C VAL A 126 11.90 5.12 13.74
N THR A 127 12.78 5.83 14.45
CA THR A 127 13.51 5.24 15.59
C THR A 127 12.66 5.06 16.84
N GLY A 128 11.58 5.84 16.95
CA GLY A 128 10.60 5.75 18.02
C GLY A 128 9.33 5.00 17.62
N SER A 129 8.23 5.35 18.29
CA SER A 129 6.89 4.77 18.14
C SER A 129 5.98 5.67 17.30
N VAL A 130 4.91 5.10 16.74
CA VAL A 130 3.81 5.87 16.15
C VAL A 130 2.69 5.96 17.18
N LYS A 131 2.39 7.18 17.62
CA LYS A 131 1.40 7.45 18.67
C LYS A 131 -0.02 7.35 18.14
N ARG A 132 -0.96 7.13 19.06
CA ARG A 132 -2.38 6.97 18.73
C ARG A 132 -2.91 8.07 17.81
N GLY A 133 -3.65 7.66 16.78
CA GLY A 133 -4.37 8.56 15.86
C GLY A 133 -3.50 9.17 14.75
N PHE A 134 -2.20 8.90 14.72
CA PHE A 134 -1.31 9.37 13.66
C PHE A 134 -1.27 8.43 12.46
N GLN A 135 -0.81 8.96 11.33
CA GLN A 135 -0.72 8.24 10.07
C GLN A 135 0.70 8.34 9.49
N VAL A 136 1.17 7.23 8.92
CA VAL A 136 2.47 7.15 8.25
C VAL A 136 2.28 6.48 6.90
N GLU A 137 2.50 7.24 5.82
CA GLU A 137 2.47 6.76 4.44
C GLU A 137 3.85 6.91 3.80
N VAL A 138 4.36 5.82 3.24
CA VAL A 138 5.69 5.76 2.64
C VAL A 138 5.61 5.10 1.26
N GLN A 139 6.23 5.72 0.25
CA GLN A 139 6.27 5.14 -1.10
C GLN A 139 7.19 3.91 -1.17
N GLY A 140 8.37 3.98 -0.56
CA GLY A 140 9.31 2.86 -0.48
C GLY A 140 9.14 2.01 0.78
N ASP A 141 10.26 1.68 1.41
CA ASP A 141 10.31 0.84 2.60
C ASP A 141 10.10 1.65 3.89
N LEU A 142 9.49 1.02 4.89
CA LEU A 142 9.26 1.60 6.21
C LEU A 142 9.80 0.69 7.32
N GLU A 143 10.63 1.25 8.19
CA GLU A 143 11.11 0.62 9.41
C GLU A 143 10.63 1.44 10.62
N ILE A 144 9.92 0.82 11.54
CA ILE A 144 9.51 1.40 12.82
C ILE A 144 10.15 0.58 13.93
N ARG A 145 11.03 1.19 14.72
CA ARG A 145 11.73 0.47 15.81
C ARG A 145 10.90 0.36 17.08
N GLY A 146 10.02 1.33 17.32
CA GLY A 146 9.12 1.35 18.48
C GLY A 146 7.78 0.67 18.23
N ASN A 147 6.79 1.06 19.03
CA ASN A 147 5.44 0.50 18.99
C ASN A 147 4.55 1.26 18.00
N VAL A 148 3.43 0.64 17.65
CA VAL A 148 2.34 1.25 16.90
C VAL A 148 1.10 1.18 17.78
N GLU A 149 0.65 2.34 18.26
CA GLU A 149 -0.48 2.46 19.18
C GLU A 149 -1.84 2.37 18.46
N ASP A 150 -2.92 2.35 19.24
CA ASP A 150 -4.30 2.22 18.72
C ASP A 150 -4.67 3.37 17.77
N GLY A 151 -5.57 3.10 16.81
CA GLY A 151 -6.06 4.10 15.86
C GLY A 151 -5.03 4.61 14.86
N VAL A 152 -3.88 3.94 14.72
CA VAL A 152 -2.83 4.31 13.76
C VAL A 152 -3.09 3.71 12.39
N ARG A 153 -2.80 4.47 11.33
CA ARG A 153 -2.80 3.97 9.94
C ARG A 153 -1.40 3.99 9.36
N ILE A 154 -0.89 2.80 9.01
CA ILE A 154 0.40 2.64 8.33
C ILE A 154 0.16 2.13 6.92
N ARG A 155 0.81 2.77 5.95
CA ARG A 155 0.82 2.33 4.56
C ARG A 155 2.22 2.46 3.98
N THR A 156 2.74 1.38 3.41
CA THR A 156 4.04 1.40 2.74
C THR A 156 3.95 0.72 1.38
N GLY A 157 4.54 1.31 0.35
CA GLY A 157 4.57 0.72 -1.00
C GLY A 157 5.58 -0.43 -1.12
N GLY A 158 6.65 -0.40 -0.32
CA GLY A 158 7.68 -1.43 -0.24
C GLY A 158 7.54 -2.37 0.95
N HIS A 159 8.68 -2.71 1.56
CA HIS A 159 8.78 -3.60 2.71
C HIS A 159 8.46 -2.87 4.02
N LEU A 160 7.86 -3.60 4.97
CA LEU A 160 7.57 -3.10 6.32
C LEU A 160 8.36 -3.89 7.36
N THR A 161 8.96 -3.19 8.33
CA THR A 161 9.48 -3.81 9.55
C THR A 161 8.98 -3.03 10.77
N VAL A 162 8.38 -3.74 11.73
CA VAL A 162 7.99 -3.16 13.04
C VAL A 162 8.62 -3.98 14.15
N GLY A 163 9.57 -3.39 14.87
CA GLY A 163 10.28 -4.05 15.97
C GLY A 163 9.47 -4.15 17.27
N GLY A 164 8.57 -3.19 17.50
CA GLY A 164 7.69 -3.17 18.67
C GLY A 164 6.36 -3.90 18.45
N ILE A 165 5.39 -3.53 19.27
CA ILE A 165 4.04 -4.09 19.26
C ILE A 165 3.13 -3.23 18.39
N VAL A 166 2.38 -3.85 17.49
CA VAL A 166 1.26 -3.24 16.78
C VAL A 166 -0.02 -3.54 17.55
N LYS A 167 -0.75 -2.51 17.99
CA LYS A 167 -1.91 -2.71 18.87
C LYS A 167 -3.10 -1.85 18.50
N GLY A 168 -4.30 -2.41 18.64
CA GLY A 168 -5.55 -1.67 18.74
C GLY A 168 -6.54 -1.89 17.59
N ALA A 169 -7.83 -1.96 17.93
CA ALA A 169 -8.92 -2.24 16.99
C ALA A 169 -9.08 -1.18 15.90
N GLY A 170 -8.65 0.06 16.17
CA GLY A 170 -8.61 1.12 15.17
C GLY A 170 -7.38 1.10 14.27
N THR A 171 -6.45 0.16 14.49
CA THR A 171 -5.14 0.15 13.82
C THR A 171 -5.16 -0.70 12.56
N SER A 172 -4.68 -0.11 11.47
CA SER A 172 -4.57 -0.77 10.17
C SER A 172 -3.16 -0.63 9.59
N VAL A 173 -2.59 -1.75 9.14
CA VAL A 173 -1.24 -1.79 8.55
C VAL A 173 -1.32 -2.39 7.15
N GLU A 174 -0.81 -1.65 6.16
CA GLU A 174 -0.73 -2.10 4.77
C GLU A 174 0.72 -2.06 4.26
N ALA A 175 1.21 -3.21 3.76
CA ALA A 175 2.51 -3.33 3.12
C ALA A 175 2.40 -3.85 1.67
N GLY A 176 2.97 -3.10 0.73
CA GLY A 176 3.00 -3.45 -0.68
C GLY A 176 4.00 -4.55 -1.03
N GLY A 177 5.00 -4.79 -0.17
CA GLY A 177 5.94 -5.91 -0.25
C GLY A 177 5.80 -6.88 0.93
N ASN A 178 6.92 -7.47 1.33
CA ASN A 178 7.03 -8.31 2.54
C ASN A 178 6.92 -7.49 3.83
N ALA A 179 6.46 -8.12 4.91
CA ALA A 179 6.42 -7.53 6.25
C ALA A 179 7.08 -8.43 7.30
N ILE A 180 7.85 -7.81 8.20
CA ILE A 180 8.39 -8.44 9.42
C ILE A 180 7.81 -7.69 10.62
N LEU A 181 6.97 -8.35 11.39
CA LEU A 181 6.32 -7.80 12.57
C LEU A 181 6.73 -8.61 13.81
N ASN A 182 6.80 -7.96 14.97
CA ASN A 182 7.07 -8.68 16.20
C ASN A 182 5.79 -9.23 16.82
N ILE A 183 4.96 -8.36 17.39
CA ILE A 183 3.70 -8.73 18.03
C ILE A 183 2.58 -7.87 17.44
N VAL A 184 1.44 -8.50 17.16
CA VAL A 184 0.22 -7.79 16.75
C VAL A 184 -0.94 -8.18 17.66
N GLU A 185 -1.62 -7.19 18.22
CA GLU A 185 -2.78 -7.36 19.09
C GLU A 185 -3.97 -6.53 18.58
N GLN A 186 -5.08 -7.19 18.27
CA GLN A 186 -6.36 -6.54 17.94
C GLN A 186 -6.30 -5.61 16.72
N ALA A 187 -5.43 -5.84 15.74
CA ALA A 187 -5.29 -4.97 14.58
C ALA A 187 -5.70 -5.66 13.26
N VAL A 188 -5.82 -4.85 12.20
CA VAL A 188 -6.01 -5.35 10.82
C VAL A 188 -4.70 -5.18 10.04
N ILE A 189 -4.19 -6.27 9.47
CA ILE A 189 -2.92 -6.30 8.75
C ILE A 189 -3.16 -6.82 7.33
N LYS A 190 -2.69 -6.09 6.33
CA LYS A 190 -2.69 -6.50 4.92
C LYS A 190 -1.28 -6.43 4.34
N VAL A 191 -0.78 -7.56 3.85
CA VAL A 191 0.58 -7.70 3.30
C VAL A 191 0.47 -8.35 1.94
N LYS A 192 0.95 -7.69 0.89
CA LYS A 192 0.93 -8.28 -0.46
C LYS A 192 1.97 -9.41 -0.63
N GLY A 193 3.11 -9.30 0.03
CA GLY A 193 4.15 -10.33 0.03
C GLY A 193 4.06 -11.31 1.19
N ASN A 194 5.21 -11.81 1.63
CA ASN A 194 5.33 -12.70 2.77
C ASN A 194 5.18 -11.94 4.10
N LEU A 195 4.52 -12.56 5.07
CA LEU A 195 4.42 -12.05 6.45
C LEU A 195 5.22 -12.95 7.39
N THR A 196 6.21 -12.38 8.06
CA THR A 196 6.92 -13.03 9.17
C THR A 196 6.56 -12.33 10.48
N VAL A 197 6.14 -13.12 11.47
CA VAL A 197 5.80 -12.68 12.82
C VAL A 197 6.72 -13.36 13.81
N THR A 198 7.62 -12.61 14.43
CA THR A 198 8.61 -13.19 15.37
C THR A 198 8.01 -13.51 16.73
N GLY A 199 6.96 -12.81 17.14
CA GLY A 199 6.21 -13.01 18.37
C GLY A 199 4.90 -13.76 18.13
N TYR A 200 3.77 -13.03 18.07
CA TYR A 200 2.45 -13.63 17.94
C TYR A 200 1.42 -12.70 17.31
N LEU A 201 0.32 -13.28 16.83
CA LEU A 201 -0.90 -12.58 16.43
C LEU A 201 -2.01 -12.90 17.44
N LEU A 202 -2.55 -11.88 18.09
CA LEU A 202 -3.64 -12.01 19.07
C LEU A 202 -4.85 -11.23 18.59
N GLN A 203 -6.00 -11.91 18.43
CA GLN A 203 -7.28 -11.30 18.00
C GLN A 203 -7.10 -10.42 16.76
N THR A 204 -6.24 -10.84 15.84
CA THR A 204 -5.82 -10.05 14.68
C THR A 204 -6.55 -10.52 13.44
N ARG A 205 -6.86 -9.61 12.53
CA ARG A 205 -7.30 -9.95 11.17
C ARG A 205 -6.13 -9.73 10.21
N ALA A 206 -5.60 -10.80 9.63
CA ALA A 206 -4.44 -10.73 8.75
C ALA A 206 -4.76 -11.28 7.35
N MET A 207 -4.44 -10.51 6.31
CA MET A 207 -4.49 -10.92 4.91
C MET A 207 -3.07 -10.91 4.34
N VAL A 208 -2.62 -12.05 3.84
CA VAL A 208 -1.24 -12.26 3.38
C VAL A 208 -1.26 -12.82 1.95
N GLY A 209 -0.71 -12.07 0.99
CA GLY A 209 -0.63 -12.49 -0.42
C GLY A 209 0.52 -13.47 -0.73
N GLY A 210 1.52 -13.57 0.15
CA GLY A 210 2.58 -14.56 0.07
C GLY A 210 2.41 -15.70 1.06
N SER A 211 3.54 -16.16 1.62
CA SER A 211 3.58 -17.16 2.68
C SER A 211 3.56 -16.53 4.07
N LEU A 212 3.04 -17.27 5.04
CA LEU A 212 3.00 -16.89 6.46
C LEU A 212 4.06 -17.66 7.26
N SER A 213 4.77 -16.96 8.13
CA SER A 213 5.61 -17.56 9.17
C SER A 213 5.33 -16.91 10.53
N VAL A 214 4.84 -17.68 11.50
CA VAL A 214 4.65 -17.21 12.89
C VAL A 214 5.45 -18.11 13.81
N LEU A 215 6.53 -17.57 14.37
CA LEU A 215 7.58 -18.37 15.00
C LEU A 215 7.59 -18.28 16.53
N GLY A 216 6.99 -17.24 17.12
CA GLY A 216 7.03 -17.05 18.56
C GLY A 216 6.10 -18.00 19.32
N GLU A 217 6.33 -18.16 20.62
CA GLU A 217 5.77 -19.27 21.38
C GLU A 217 4.24 -19.27 21.53
N LYS A 218 3.61 -18.09 21.48
CA LYS A 218 2.14 -17.97 21.54
C LYS A 218 1.46 -18.20 20.19
N GLY A 219 2.18 -18.03 19.08
CA GLY A 219 1.67 -18.28 17.73
C GLY A 219 0.45 -17.42 17.35
N LEU A 220 -0.62 -18.08 16.88
CA LEU A 220 -1.90 -17.47 16.50
C LEU A 220 -2.94 -17.71 17.60
N VAL A 221 -3.51 -16.65 18.17
CA VAL A 221 -4.57 -16.77 19.19
C VAL A 221 -5.72 -15.83 18.87
N GLY A 222 -6.85 -16.39 18.45
CA GLY A 222 -8.02 -15.62 18.07
C GLY A 222 -7.87 -14.85 16.76
N GLY A 223 -8.99 -14.35 16.25
CA GLY A 223 -9.03 -13.61 14.99
C GLY A 223 -8.99 -14.51 13.76
N GLU A 224 -8.66 -13.91 12.62
CA GLU A 224 -8.72 -14.55 11.30
C GLU A 224 -7.45 -14.25 10.50
N THR A 225 -6.75 -15.29 10.10
CA THR A 225 -5.55 -15.19 9.26
C THR A 225 -5.80 -15.89 7.95
N PHE A 226 -5.78 -15.14 6.86
CA PHE A 226 -5.95 -15.61 5.48
C PHE A 226 -4.63 -15.45 4.73
N VAL A 227 -4.18 -16.53 4.09
CA VAL A 227 -2.88 -16.62 3.43
C VAL A 227 -3.08 -17.24 2.05
N GLU A 228 -2.62 -16.56 1.01
CA GLU A 228 -2.68 -17.07 -0.36
C GLU A 228 -1.68 -18.20 -0.61
N GLY A 229 -0.49 -18.12 0.00
CA GLY A 229 0.51 -19.18 -0.01
C GLY A 229 0.34 -20.21 1.12
N SER A 230 1.47 -20.85 1.46
CA SER A 230 1.57 -21.79 2.59
C SER A 230 1.87 -21.06 3.91
N GLY A 231 1.59 -21.72 5.03
CA GLY A 231 1.81 -21.19 6.37
C GLY A 231 2.65 -22.11 7.24
N VAL A 232 3.56 -21.53 8.01
CA VAL A 232 4.26 -22.20 9.12
C VAL A 232 3.91 -21.46 10.40
N VAL A 233 3.32 -22.18 11.35
CA VAL A 233 2.84 -21.60 12.62
C VAL A 233 3.35 -22.46 13.77
N SER A 234 3.94 -21.82 14.77
CA SER A 234 4.39 -22.49 15.99
C SER A 234 3.24 -23.09 16.77
N VAL A 235 2.27 -22.25 17.14
CA VAL A 235 1.09 -22.59 17.92
C VAL A 235 -0.15 -22.01 17.24
N ALA A 236 -1.20 -22.81 17.06
CA ALA A 236 -2.50 -22.33 16.59
C ALA A 236 -3.54 -22.53 17.69
N GLY A 237 -4.21 -21.45 18.08
CA GLY A 237 -5.14 -21.44 19.21
C GLY A 237 -4.43 -21.43 20.57
N ASN A 238 -5.19 -21.73 21.62
CA ASN A 238 -4.68 -21.79 22.98
C ASN A 238 -5.46 -22.82 23.83
N PRO A 239 -4.98 -23.19 25.04
CA PRO A 239 -5.66 -24.13 25.93
C PRO A 239 -7.06 -23.72 26.40
N ALA A 240 -7.41 -22.43 26.30
CA ALA A 240 -8.75 -21.94 26.58
C ALA A 240 -9.71 -22.07 25.38
N PHE A 241 -9.26 -22.69 24.28
CA PHE A 241 -10.01 -22.95 23.05
C PHE A 241 -10.64 -21.68 22.46
N VAL A 242 -9.89 -20.57 22.49
CA VAL A 242 -10.30 -19.33 21.83
C VAL A 242 -10.42 -19.59 20.33
N ARG A 243 -11.58 -19.24 19.76
CA ARG A 243 -11.88 -19.42 18.33
C ARG A 243 -10.82 -18.71 17.50
N THR A 244 -10.04 -19.49 16.76
CA THR A 244 -8.93 -19.00 15.92
C THR A 244 -9.13 -19.52 14.51
N VAL A 245 -9.01 -18.65 13.51
CA VAL A 245 -9.16 -19.05 12.10
C VAL A 245 -7.82 -18.87 11.40
N VAL A 246 -7.34 -19.93 10.74
CA VAL A 246 -6.16 -19.87 9.87
C VAL A 246 -6.46 -20.61 8.58
N ARG A 247 -6.38 -19.91 7.45
CA ARG A 247 -6.64 -20.47 6.12
C ARG A 247 -5.45 -20.19 5.22
N VAL A 248 -4.86 -21.25 4.66
CA VAL A 248 -3.77 -21.18 3.68
C VAL A 248 -4.29 -21.56 2.30
N GLY A 249 -3.61 -21.12 1.23
CA GLY A 249 -4.12 -21.31 -0.12
C GLY A 249 -5.42 -20.56 -0.39
N PHE A 250 -5.71 -19.50 0.35
CA PHE A 250 -7.00 -18.81 0.30
C PHE A 250 -6.82 -17.30 0.18
N SER A 251 -7.19 -16.75 -0.98
CA SER A 251 -7.26 -15.30 -1.17
C SER A 251 -8.57 -14.74 -0.65
N TYR A 252 -8.48 -13.95 0.43
CA TYR A 252 -9.65 -13.26 1.00
C TYR A 252 -10.25 -12.27 0.01
N GLU A 253 -9.41 -11.62 -0.79
CA GLU A 253 -9.82 -10.57 -1.74
C GLU A 253 -10.59 -11.17 -2.92
N VAL A 254 -10.11 -12.28 -3.45
CA VAL A 254 -10.83 -13.06 -4.48
C VAL A 254 -12.15 -13.58 -3.92
N ALA A 255 -12.16 -14.10 -2.69
CA ALA A 255 -13.38 -14.60 -2.06
C ALA A 255 -14.43 -13.49 -1.80
N GLU A 256 -14.02 -12.30 -1.37
CA GLU A 256 -14.95 -11.17 -1.24
C GLU A 256 -15.47 -10.69 -2.58
N GLU A 257 -14.64 -10.72 -3.62
CA GLU A 257 -15.05 -10.38 -4.97
C GLU A 257 -16.10 -11.35 -5.50
N VAL A 258 -15.89 -12.67 -5.33
CA VAL A 258 -16.88 -13.70 -5.67
C VAL A 258 -18.19 -13.44 -4.93
N TYR A 259 -18.14 -13.23 -3.60
CA TYR A 259 -19.33 -12.96 -2.81
C TYR A 259 -20.06 -11.67 -3.21
N ARG A 260 -19.33 -10.66 -3.69
CA ARG A 260 -19.93 -9.44 -4.22
C ARG A 260 -20.66 -9.72 -5.54
N LEU A 261 -20.02 -10.42 -6.46
CA LEU A 261 -20.57 -10.77 -7.76
C LEU A 261 -21.76 -11.72 -7.64
N GLU A 262 -21.76 -12.68 -6.72
CA GLU A 262 -22.90 -13.54 -6.41
C GLU A 262 -24.14 -12.72 -6.02
N ARG A 263 -23.98 -11.76 -5.10
CA ARG A 263 -25.08 -10.88 -4.68
C ARG A 263 -25.58 -9.98 -5.80
N GLU A 264 -24.71 -9.58 -6.71
CA GLU A 264 -25.08 -8.80 -7.89
C GLU A 264 -25.85 -9.66 -8.90
N PHE A 265 -25.37 -10.88 -9.14
CA PHE A 265 -26.02 -11.86 -9.99
C PHE A 265 -27.43 -12.18 -9.50
N ASP A 266 -27.62 -12.47 -8.21
CA ASP A 266 -28.93 -12.78 -7.63
C ASP A 266 -29.94 -11.65 -7.81
N ARG A 267 -29.48 -10.39 -7.70
CA ARG A 267 -30.32 -9.21 -7.93
C ARG A 267 -30.73 -9.09 -9.40
N LEU A 268 -29.80 -9.30 -10.31
CA LEU A 268 -30.08 -9.27 -11.75
C LEU A 268 -30.99 -10.43 -12.16
N ASP A 269 -30.80 -11.62 -11.59
CA ASP A 269 -31.64 -12.80 -11.86
C ASP A 269 -33.10 -12.50 -11.51
N GLN A 270 -33.37 -12.01 -10.29
CA GLN A 270 -34.70 -11.59 -9.86
C GLN A 270 -35.32 -10.52 -10.77
N LEU A 271 -34.53 -9.51 -11.17
CA LEU A 271 -35.00 -8.46 -12.07
C LEU A 271 -35.35 -9.02 -13.45
N THR A 272 -34.47 -9.87 -14.02
CA THR A 272 -34.70 -10.44 -15.35
C THR A 272 -35.89 -11.39 -15.35
N ASP A 273 -36.16 -12.12 -14.28
CA ASP A 273 -37.34 -12.97 -14.15
C ASP A 273 -38.64 -12.16 -14.18
N GLN A 274 -38.71 -11.05 -13.43
CA GLN A 274 -39.85 -10.12 -13.50
C GLN A 274 -40.03 -9.55 -14.93
N MET A 275 -38.94 -9.20 -15.60
CA MET A 275 -38.97 -8.71 -16.98
C MET A 275 -39.41 -9.78 -17.97
N LYS A 276 -38.98 -11.05 -17.80
CA LYS A 276 -39.40 -12.20 -18.61
C LYS A 276 -40.91 -12.41 -18.47
N GLU A 277 -41.42 -12.41 -17.23
CA GLU A 277 -42.86 -12.55 -16.97
C GLU A 277 -43.67 -11.43 -17.63
N ALA A 278 -43.27 -10.17 -17.44
CA ALA A 278 -43.91 -9.02 -18.05
C ALA A 278 -43.86 -9.07 -19.59
N LEU A 279 -42.75 -9.55 -20.16
CA LEU A 279 -42.59 -9.73 -21.60
C LEU A 279 -43.51 -10.82 -22.14
N VAL A 280 -43.61 -11.97 -21.45
CA VAL A 280 -44.51 -13.07 -21.82
C VAL A 280 -45.97 -12.62 -21.79
N GLN A 281 -46.38 -11.93 -20.73
CA GLN A 281 -47.74 -11.36 -20.63
C GLN A 281 -47.99 -10.33 -21.75
N GLY A 282 -47.03 -9.43 -21.99
CA GLY A 282 -47.12 -8.44 -23.06
C GLY A 282 -47.23 -9.06 -24.45
N ILE A 283 -46.47 -10.12 -24.75
CA ILE A 283 -46.56 -10.86 -26.02
C ILE A 283 -47.95 -11.50 -26.18
N ARG A 284 -48.50 -12.08 -25.12
CA ARG A 284 -49.86 -12.65 -25.14
C ARG A 284 -50.91 -11.58 -25.44
N MET A 285 -50.87 -10.45 -24.74
CA MET A 285 -51.78 -9.32 -25.01
C MET A 285 -51.63 -8.76 -26.43
N ALA A 286 -50.41 -8.75 -26.97
CA ALA A 286 -50.13 -8.32 -28.34
C ALA A 286 -50.82 -9.24 -29.37
N LYS A 287 -50.75 -10.56 -29.17
CA LYS A 287 -51.40 -11.58 -30.02
C LYS A 287 -52.92 -11.50 -29.96
N GLU A 288 -53.47 -11.19 -28.79
CA GLU A 288 -54.91 -10.94 -28.58
C GLU A 288 -55.39 -9.59 -29.15
N GLY A 289 -54.51 -8.78 -29.76
CA GLY A 289 -54.87 -7.46 -30.31
C GLY A 289 -55.11 -6.36 -29.27
N ARG A 290 -54.78 -6.61 -27.99
CA ARG A 290 -55.11 -5.74 -26.85
C ARG A 290 -54.11 -4.62 -26.57
N LEU A 291 -53.07 -4.46 -27.42
CA LEU A 291 -52.02 -3.47 -27.24
C LEU A 291 -52.06 -2.36 -28.30
N SER A 292 -52.00 -1.12 -27.83
CA SER A 292 -51.80 0.08 -28.66
C SER A 292 -50.39 0.12 -29.30
N PRO A 293 -50.18 0.91 -30.38
CA PRO A 293 -48.86 1.08 -31.00
C PRO A 293 -47.78 1.58 -30.02
N ARG A 294 -48.14 2.43 -29.05
CA ARG A 294 -47.24 2.91 -28.00
C ARG A 294 -46.80 1.78 -27.07
N GLN A 295 -47.74 0.92 -26.65
CA GLN A 295 -47.44 -0.23 -25.79
C GLN A 295 -46.56 -1.26 -26.51
N LYS A 296 -46.77 -1.50 -27.81
CA LYS A 296 -45.88 -2.35 -28.63
C LYS A 296 -44.43 -1.83 -28.65
N LYS A 297 -44.22 -0.51 -28.75
CA LYS A 297 -42.88 0.10 -28.66
C LYS A 297 -42.24 -0.10 -27.28
N ILE A 298 -43.02 0.03 -26.20
CA ILE A 298 -42.55 -0.22 -24.82
C ILE A 298 -42.11 -1.68 -24.66
N LEU A 299 -42.90 -2.63 -25.17
CA LEU A 299 -42.58 -4.05 -25.14
C LEU A 299 -41.27 -4.37 -25.89
N GLY A 300 -41.05 -3.74 -27.05
CA GLY A 300 -39.80 -3.85 -27.80
C GLY A 300 -38.60 -3.26 -27.05
N ARG A 301 -38.79 -2.15 -26.31
CA ARG A 301 -37.75 -1.60 -25.43
C ARG A 301 -37.45 -2.53 -24.26
N LEU A 302 -38.48 -3.08 -23.61
CA LEU A 302 -38.35 -4.05 -22.52
C LEU A 302 -37.50 -5.25 -22.95
N TYR A 303 -37.77 -5.82 -24.14
CA TYR A 303 -36.98 -6.91 -24.70
C TYR A 303 -35.50 -6.55 -24.89
N ARG A 304 -35.20 -5.34 -25.39
CA ARG A 304 -33.81 -4.88 -25.56
C ARG A 304 -33.07 -4.77 -24.24
N VAL A 305 -33.70 -4.16 -23.23
CA VAL A 305 -33.10 -4.03 -21.89
C VAL A 305 -32.93 -5.40 -21.24
N LEU A 306 -33.92 -6.29 -21.35
CA LEU A 306 -33.80 -7.67 -20.86
C LEU A 306 -32.61 -8.39 -21.51
N LYS A 307 -32.44 -8.25 -22.84
CA LYS A 307 -31.31 -8.86 -23.55
C LYS A 307 -29.97 -8.32 -23.05
N GLU A 308 -29.86 -7.01 -22.83
CA GLU A 308 -28.67 -6.37 -22.27
C GLU A 308 -28.34 -6.90 -20.86
N LYS A 309 -29.34 -6.99 -19.98
CA LYS A 309 -29.16 -7.53 -18.62
C LYS A 309 -28.78 -9.01 -18.60
N LEU A 310 -29.30 -9.81 -19.52
CA LEU A 310 -28.90 -11.22 -19.64
C LEU A 310 -27.44 -11.37 -20.12
N LEU A 311 -26.93 -10.45 -20.93
CA LEU A 311 -25.51 -10.42 -21.31
C LEU A 311 -24.63 -10.06 -20.12
N GLU A 312 -25.00 -9.02 -19.37
CA GLU A 312 -24.31 -8.61 -18.13
C GLU A 312 -24.25 -9.75 -17.09
N MET A 313 -25.37 -10.47 -16.90
CA MET A 313 -25.39 -11.67 -16.05
C MET A 313 -24.43 -12.77 -16.53
N ALA A 314 -24.29 -12.94 -17.85
CA ALA A 314 -23.37 -13.92 -18.41
C ALA A 314 -21.91 -13.53 -18.14
N GLU A 315 -21.56 -12.26 -18.31
CA GLU A 315 -20.23 -11.71 -17.99
C GLU A 315 -19.88 -11.88 -16.49
N ILE A 316 -20.83 -11.58 -15.60
CA ILE A 316 -20.66 -11.79 -14.15
C ILE A 316 -20.39 -13.27 -13.86
N LYS A 317 -21.16 -14.18 -14.46
CA LYS A 317 -21.00 -15.62 -14.25
C LYS A 317 -19.66 -16.14 -14.74
N GLU A 318 -19.19 -15.66 -15.89
CA GLU A 318 -17.85 -15.98 -16.41
C GLU A 318 -16.76 -15.45 -15.47
N ARG A 319 -16.91 -14.22 -14.99
CA ARG A 319 -15.97 -13.63 -14.03
C ARG A 319 -15.91 -14.42 -12.73
N MET A 320 -17.06 -14.79 -12.17
CA MET A 320 -17.15 -15.65 -10.97
C MET A 320 -16.41 -16.96 -11.19
N ALA A 321 -16.67 -17.67 -12.30
CA ALA A 321 -16.00 -18.93 -12.61
C ALA A 321 -14.47 -18.77 -12.65
N SER A 322 -13.97 -17.69 -13.25
CA SER A 322 -12.51 -17.42 -13.29
C SER A 322 -11.90 -17.19 -11.90
N LEU A 323 -12.62 -16.52 -11.01
CA LEU A 323 -12.18 -16.26 -9.64
C LEU A 323 -12.27 -17.51 -8.75
N GLU A 324 -13.27 -18.36 -8.99
CA GLU A 324 -13.38 -19.65 -8.32
C GLU A 324 -12.25 -20.60 -8.70
N GLU A 325 -11.85 -20.63 -9.98
CA GLU A 325 -10.67 -21.38 -10.43
C GLU A 325 -9.38 -20.86 -9.77
N GLU A 326 -9.28 -19.54 -9.58
CA GLU A 326 -8.18 -18.95 -8.81
C GLU A 326 -8.13 -19.43 -7.36
N LEU A 327 -9.27 -19.59 -6.70
CA LEU A 327 -9.35 -20.16 -5.35
C LEU A 327 -8.99 -21.65 -5.30
N GLU A 328 -9.19 -22.40 -6.39
CA GLU A 328 -8.81 -23.81 -6.47
C GLU A 328 -7.29 -24.00 -6.61
N ARG A 329 -6.57 -23.05 -7.22
CA ARG A 329 -5.09 -23.10 -7.32
C ARG A 329 -4.41 -23.16 -5.93
N GLY A 330 -5.05 -22.65 -4.89
CA GLY A 330 -4.55 -22.71 -3.52
C GLY A 330 -4.67 -24.08 -2.84
N ALA A 331 -5.27 -25.09 -3.48
CA ALA A 331 -5.42 -26.44 -2.93
C ALA A 331 -4.09 -27.13 -2.58
N MET A 332 -2.98 -26.71 -3.21
CA MET A 332 -1.63 -27.23 -2.97
C MET A 332 -0.93 -26.61 -1.75
N ALA A 333 -1.53 -25.61 -1.10
CA ALA A 333 -0.95 -24.97 0.06
C ALA A 333 -0.89 -25.91 1.26
N LEU A 334 0.09 -25.68 2.12
CA LEU A 334 0.32 -26.46 3.33
C LEU A 334 0.27 -25.56 4.55
N LEU A 335 -0.35 -26.04 5.63
CA LEU A 335 -0.25 -25.42 6.94
C LEU A 335 0.56 -26.34 7.85
N GLN A 336 1.80 -25.95 8.13
CA GLN A 336 2.67 -26.66 9.05
C GLN A 336 2.52 -26.09 10.46
N ILE A 337 2.27 -26.97 11.42
CA ILE A 337 2.29 -26.70 12.86
C ILE A 337 3.59 -27.25 13.43
N THR A 338 4.36 -26.43 14.15
CA THR A 338 5.66 -26.87 14.69
C THR A 338 5.62 -27.22 16.18
N ARG A 339 4.59 -26.81 16.91
CA ARG A 339 4.37 -27.20 18.32
C ARG A 339 2.96 -27.76 18.54
N TRP A 340 1.94 -26.92 18.61
CA TRP A 340 0.58 -27.35 19.00
C TRP A 340 -0.50 -26.63 18.18
N ALA A 341 -1.55 -27.36 17.81
CA ALA A 341 -2.81 -26.78 17.37
C ALA A 341 -3.94 -27.24 18.31
N TYR A 342 -4.61 -26.29 18.93
CA TYR A 342 -5.63 -26.52 19.95
C TYR A 342 -7.04 -26.70 19.35
N PRO A 343 -7.99 -27.28 20.11
CA PRO A 343 -9.41 -27.28 19.76
C PRO A 343 -9.97 -25.88 19.47
N ASN A 344 -11.05 -25.86 18.67
CA ASN A 344 -11.72 -24.64 18.21
C ASN A 344 -10.88 -23.75 17.28
N VAL A 345 -9.75 -24.25 16.80
CA VAL A 345 -9.06 -23.70 15.63
C VAL A 345 -9.80 -24.18 14.38
N LEU A 346 -10.21 -23.26 13.52
CA LEU A 346 -10.69 -23.55 12.18
C LEU A 346 -9.52 -23.48 11.21
N VAL A 347 -9.01 -24.65 10.82
CA VAL A 347 -7.96 -24.79 9.81
C VAL A 347 -8.62 -24.79 8.43
N GLY A 348 -8.10 -24.02 7.49
CA GLY A 348 -8.51 -24.07 6.09
C GLY A 348 -7.32 -24.29 5.16
N VAL A 349 -7.57 -25.05 4.10
CA VAL A 349 -6.66 -25.23 2.96
C VAL A 349 -7.50 -25.05 1.70
N GLY A 350 -7.23 -23.99 0.94
CA GLY A 350 -8.10 -23.57 -0.16
C GLY A 350 -9.51 -23.21 0.31
N ARG A 351 -10.51 -23.74 -0.40
CA ARG A 351 -11.94 -23.55 -0.08
C ARG A 351 -12.44 -24.42 1.08
N HIS A 352 -11.69 -25.45 1.47
CA HIS A 352 -12.11 -26.39 2.51
C HIS A 352 -11.68 -25.93 3.90
N THR A 353 -12.46 -26.34 4.90
CA THR A 353 -12.18 -26.02 6.31
C THR A 353 -12.43 -27.22 7.22
N LEU A 354 -11.65 -27.32 8.29
CA LEU A 354 -11.71 -28.34 9.33
C LEU A 354 -11.67 -27.66 10.70
N LEU A 355 -12.69 -27.86 11.51
CA LEU A 355 -12.71 -27.40 12.90
C LEU A 355 -12.08 -28.46 13.80
N LEU A 356 -10.97 -28.12 14.46
CA LEU A 356 -10.26 -29.04 15.34
C LEU A 356 -11.07 -29.32 16.60
N GLN A 357 -11.24 -30.61 16.92
CA GLN A 357 -12.00 -31.09 18.10
C GLN A 357 -11.08 -31.55 19.25
N LYS A 358 -9.79 -31.72 18.97
CA LYS A 358 -8.76 -32.16 19.91
C LYS A 358 -7.45 -31.44 19.63
N GLU A 359 -6.48 -31.62 20.49
CA GLU A 359 -5.12 -31.10 20.30
C GLU A 359 -4.36 -31.93 19.26
N TYR A 360 -3.55 -31.25 18.45
CA TYR A 360 -2.63 -31.82 17.48
C TYR A 360 -1.21 -31.32 17.81
N GLY A 361 -0.22 -32.20 17.71
CA GLY A 361 1.18 -31.86 17.90
C GLY A 361 1.82 -31.25 16.65
N PRO A 362 3.15 -31.36 16.51
CA PRO A 362 3.84 -30.97 15.29
C PRO A 362 3.40 -31.83 14.10
N GLY A 363 3.15 -31.20 12.95
CA GLY A 363 2.66 -31.89 11.76
C GLY A 363 2.19 -30.92 10.67
N VAL A 364 1.61 -31.45 9.61
CA VAL A 364 1.16 -30.69 8.45
C VAL A 364 -0.31 -30.99 8.16
N PHE A 365 -1.10 -29.93 8.02
CA PHE A 365 -2.43 -29.98 7.42
C PHE A 365 -2.32 -29.73 5.92
N ALA A 366 -2.92 -30.63 5.13
CA ALA A 366 -2.92 -30.57 3.67
C ALA A 366 -4.27 -31.03 3.13
N LEU A 367 -4.59 -30.66 1.89
CA LEU A 367 -5.78 -31.15 1.21
C LEU A 367 -5.48 -32.47 0.48
N GLU A 368 -6.31 -33.48 0.71
CA GLU A 368 -6.35 -34.73 -0.08
C GLU A 368 -7.76 -34.90 -0.65
N GLY A 369 -7.89 -34.72 -1.96
CA GLY A 369 -9.21 -34.64 -2.61
C GLY A 369 -10.00 -33.43 -2.08
N ALA A 370 -11.12 -33.67 -1.41
CA ALA A 370 -11.97 -32.64 -0.81
C ALA A 370 -11.92 -32.61 0.73
N ARG A 371 -10.93 -33.27 1.34
CA ARG A 371 -10.80 -33.38 2.80
C ARG A 371 -9.45 -32.87 3.26
N ILE A 372 -9.45 -32.11 4.34
CA ILE A 372 -8.21 -31.71 5.02
C ILE A 372 -7.76 -32.88 5.89
N VAL A 373 -6.54 -33.33 5.68
CA VAL A 373 -5.88 -34.39 6.46
C VAL A 373 -4.74 -33.81 7.28
N TYR A 374 -4.42 -34.48 8.38
CA TYR A 374 -3.27 -34.16 9.23
C TYR A 374 -2.23 -35.26 9.14
N ARG A 375 -0.97 -34.89 8.90
CA ARG A 375 0.20 -35.79 8.88
C ARG A 375 1.16 -35.34 9.98
N GLY A 376 1.25 -36.12 11.05
CA GLY A 376 2.07 -35.84 12.25
C GLY A 376 3.42 -36.51 12.23
#